data_AF-A0A2S0USL3-F1
#
_entry.id   AF-A0A2S0USL3-F1
#
_cell.length_a   1.000
_cell.length_b   1.000
_cell.length_c   1.000
_cell.angle_alpha   90.00
_cell.angle_beta   90.00
_cell.angle_gamma   90.00
#
_symmetry.space_group_name_H-M   'P 1'
#
loop_
_entity.id
_entity.type
_entity.pdbx_description
1 polymer ?
#
loop_
_entity_poly.entity_id
_entity_poly.type
_entity_poly.pdbx_seq_one_letter_code
_entity_poly.pdbx_strand_id
1 'polypeptide(L)' 'MTSTEAPALKRTIPPSEFDIGTPVEWMVDPDHRARILGVTYEFSQTGERKTVWYTPNKRRAKKALVLSELTQT' A
#
# COMPACT_ATOMS: atom_id res chain seq x y z
N MET A 1 15.95 35.59 -25.75
CA MET A 1 15.08 34.54 -25.19
C MET A 1 15.49 34.34 -23.74
N THR A 2 14.70 34.82 -22.80
CA THR A 2 14.99 34.68 -21.36
C THR A 2 14.18 33.49 -20.85
N SER A 3 14.82 32.33 -20.76
CA SER A 3 14.20 31.16 -20.11
C SER A 3 14.11 31.46 -18.61
N THR A 4 12.91 31.79 -18.16
CA THR A 4 12.60 31.86 -16.73
C THR A 4 12.53 30.41 -16.24
N GLU A 5 13.60 29.96 -15.59
CA GLU A 5 13.63 28.69 -14.87
C GLU A 5 12.67 28.82 -13.68
N ALA A 6 11.50 28.21 -13.78
CA ALA A 6 10.55 28.16 -12.68
C ALA A 6 11.19 27.41 -11.51
N PRO A 7 11.21 27.94 -10.28
CA PRO A 7 11.79 27.24 -9.15
C PRO A 7 11.01 25.96 -8.94
N ALA A 8 11.69 24.81 -9.00
CA ALA A 8 11.12 23.55 -8.58
C ALA A 8 10.64 23.72 -7.14
N LEU A 9 9.31 23.80 -6.96
CA LEU A 9 8.69 23.93 -5.64
C LEU A 9 9.08 22.67 -4.85
N LYS A 10 10.13 22.76 -4.03
CA LYS A 10 10.41 21.82 -2.95
C LYS A 10 9.26 21.95 -1.96
N ARG A 11 8.16 21.27 -2.25
CA ARG A 11 7.07 21.07 -1.30
C ARG A 11 7.66 20.30 -0.13
N THR A 12 8.06 21.05 0.89
CA THR A 12 8.41 20.52 2.20
C THR A 12 7.08 20.22 2.86
N ILE A 13 6.44 19.12 2.46
CA ILE A 13 5.22 18.62 3.10
C ILE A 13 5.64 18.23 4.52
N PRO A 14 5.12 18.88 5.57
CA PRO A 14 5.46 18.52 6.93
C PRO A 14 5.06 17.06 7.19
N PRO A 15 5.86 16.28 7.95
CA PRO A 15 5.60 14.85 8.17
C PRO A 15 4.19 14.52 8.68
N SER A 16 3.56 15.47 9.37
CA SER A 16 2.18 15.40 9.88
C SER A 16 1.10 15.28 8.80
N GLU A 17 1.41 15.60 7.54
CA GLU A 17 0.47 15.50 6.40
C GLU A 17 0.49 14.13 5.72
N PHE A 18 1.40 13.22 6.08
CA PHE A 18 1.39 11.86 5.54
C PHE A 18 0.47 10.97 6.37
N ASP A 19 -0.67 10.60 5.80
CA ASP A 19 -1.53 9.56 6.36
C ASP A 19 -0.86 8.19 6.11
N ILE A 20 -0.28 7.61 7.16
CA ILE A 20 0.44 6.34 7.08
C ILE A 20 -0.57 5.20 7.25
N GLY A 21 -0.61 4.31 6.26
CA GLY A 21 -1.39 3.08 6.30
C GLY A 21 -0.67 1.98 7.10
N THR A 22 -1.36 1.36 8.05
CA THR A 22 -0.90 0.18 8.78
C THR A 22 -1.50 -1.07 8.14
N PRO A 23 -0.71 -2.13 7.85
CA PRO A 23 -1.26 -3.36 7.29
C PRO A 23 -2.17 -4.05 8.31
N VAL A 24 -3.41 -4.34 7.91
CA VAL A 24 -4.43 -4.98 8.77
C VAL A 24 -4.93 -6.31 8.21
N GLU A 25 -4.77 -6.55 6.91
CA GLU A 25 -5.07 -7.84 6.29
C GLU A 25 -4.07 -8.18 5.20
N TRP A 26 -3.79 -9.47 5.08
CA TRP A 26 -2.84 -10.04 4.14
C TRP A 26 -3.57 -11.05 3.26
N MET A 27 -3.56 -10.82 1.95
CA MET A 27 -4.05 -11.79 0.98
C MET A 27 -2.88 -12.62 0.51
N VAL A 28 -2.87 -13.91 0.84
CA VAL A 28 -1.79 -14.84 0.46
C VAL A 28 -2.29 -15.91 -0.49
N ASP A 29 -1.38 -16.49 -1.26
CA ASP A 29 -1.65 -17.66 -2.09
C ASP A 29 -1.93 -18.86 -1.16
N PRO A 30 -3.12 -19.51 -1.25
CA PRO A 30 -3.44 -20.63 -0.36
C PRO A 30 -2.51 -21.83 -0.57
N ASP A 31 -1.98 -22.00 -1.78
CA ASP A 31 -1.07 -23.10 -2.13
C ASP A 31 0.38 -22.78 -1.73
N HIS A 32 0.71 -21.48 -1.61
CA HIS A 32 2.04 -20.99 -1.24
C HIS A 32 1.92 -19.81 -0.27
N ARG A 33 1.64 -20.08 1.02
CA ARG A 33 1.32 -19.02 2.02
C ARG A 33 2.41 -17.96 2.22
N ALA A 34 3.67 -18.25 1.87
CA ALA A 34 4.75 -17.26 1.85
C ALA A 34 4.60 -16.19 0.76
N ARG A 35 3.76 -16.45 -0.26
CA ARG A 35 3.50 -15.55 -1.37
C ARG A 35 2.33 -14.62 -1.04
N ILE A 36 2.66 -13.37 -0.77
CA ILE A 36 1.68 -12.30 -0.58
C ILE A 36 1.16 -11.84 -1.95
N LEU A 37 -0.15 -11.88 -2.14
CA LEU A 37 -0.86 -11.44 -3.33
C LEU A 37 -1.41 -10.01 -3.18
N GLY A 38 -1.59 -9.53 -1.96
CA GLY A 38 -1.90 -8.15 -1.66
C GLY A 38 -2.04 -7.88 -0.16
N VAL A 39 -2.19 -6.61 0.19
CA VAL A 39 -2.28 -6.13 1.57
C VAL A 39 -3.36 -5.06 1.66
N THR A 40 -4.19 -5.12 2.68
CA THR A 40 -5.10 -4.04 3.06
C THR A 40 -4.45 -3.21 4.15
N TYR A 41 -4.38 -1.90 3.92
CA TYR A 41 -3.89 -0.91 4.86
C TYR A 41 -5.06 -0.13 5.43
N GLU A 42 -5.03 0.10 6.74
CA GLU A 42 -5.90 1.06 7.42
C GLU A 42 -5.11 2.32 7.72
N PHE A 43 -5.62 3.46 7.25
CA PHE A 43 -4.96 4.74 7.32
C PHE A 43 -5.26 5.44 8.64
N SER A 44 -4.20 5.78 9.38
CA SER A 44 -4.28 6.25 10.78
C SER A 44 -5.11 7.52 10.98
N GLN A 45 -5.13 8.44 10.01
CA GLN A 45 -5.84 9.72 10.16
C GLN A 45 -7.30 9.63 9.71
N THR A 46 -7.57 8.84 8.67
CA THR A 46 -8.89 8.76 8.03
C THR A 46 -9.70 7.53 8.44
N GLY A 47 -9.05 6.49 8.95
CA GLY A 47 -9.62 5.15 9.10
C GLY A 47 -9.94 4.47 7.76
N GLU A 48 -9.51 5.06 6.63
CA GLU A 48 -9.79 4.52 5.31
C GLU A 48 -9.04 3.20 5.13
N ARG A 49 -9.72 2.19 4.55
CA ARG A 49 -9.10 0.92 4.21
C ARG A 49 -8.86 0.83 2.71
N LYS A 50 -7.59 0.71 2.32
CA LYS A 50 -7.19 0.55 0.92
C LYS A 50 -6.42 -0.74 0.71
N THR A 51 -6.72 -1.41 -0.39
CA THR A 51 -6.13 -2.69 -0.74
C THR A 51 -5.15 -2.53 -1.90
N VAL A 52 -3.90 -2.92 -1.70
CA VAL A 52 -2.86 -2.94 -2.73
C VAL A 52 -2.65 -4.38 -3.20
N TRP A 53 -2.77 -4.59 -4.51
CA TRP A 53 -2.57 -5.90 -5.13
C TRP A 53 -1.17 -6.02 -5.74
N TYR A 54 -0.44 -7.07 -5.36
CA TYR A 54 0.90 -7.40 -5.86
C TYR A 54 0.87 -8.44 -6.99
N THR A 55 -0.32 -8.85 -7.42
CA THR A 55 -0.50 -9.68 -8.61
C THR A 55 0.14 -9.00 -9.84
N PRO A 56 0.64 -9.76 -10.82
CA PRO A 56 1.29 -9.18 -12.00
C PRO A 56 0.39 -8.21 -12.78
N ASN A 57 -0.91 -8.48 -12.82
CA ASN A 57 -1.90 -7.64 -13.49
C ASN A 57 -2.46 -6.51 -12.60
N LYS A 58 -1.95 -6.35 -11.37
CA LYS A 58 -2.40 -5.37 -10.37
C LYS A 58 -3.90 -5.44 -10.03
N ARG A 59 -4.53 -6.59 -10.27
CA ARG A 59 -5.95 -6.83 -9.99
C ARG A 59 -6.11 -7.80 -8.82
N ARG A 60 -7.32 -7.82 -8.27
CA ARG A 60 -7.74 -8.81 -7.28
C ARG A 60 -7.43 -10.24 -7.73
N ALA A 61 -6.73 -10.98 -6.89
CA ALA A 61 -6.55 -12.41 -7.09
C ALA A 61 -7.90 -13.14 -6.95
N LYS A 62 -8.19 -14.07 -7.85
CA LYS A 62 -9.43 -14.88 -7.80
C LYS A 62 -9.46 -15.82 -6.61
N LYS A 63 -8.29 -16.34 -6.23
CA LYS A 63 -8.08 -17.18 -5.04
C LYS A 63 -7.05 -16.48 -4.17
N ALA A 64 -7.42 -16.20 -2.93
CA ALA A 64 -6.53 -15.70 -1.91
C ALA A 64 -7.09 -16.10 -0.55
N LEU A 65 -6.20 -16.48 0.36
CA LEU A 65 -6.51 -16.61 1.78
C LEU A 65 -6.27 -15.26 2.45
N VAL A 66 -7.23 -14.78 3.23
CA VAL A 66 -7.10 -13.54 4.00
C VAL A 66 -6.62 -13.89 5.41
N LEU A 67 -5.55 -13.26 5.85
CA LEU A 67 -4.98 -13.41 7.19
C LEU A 67 -4.95 -12.05 7.89
N SER A 68 -5.34 -12.00 9.16
CA SER A 68 -5.24 -10.78 9.98
C SER A 68 -3.80 -10.54 10.47
N GLU A 69 -3.02 -11.61 10.62
CA GLU A 69 -1.62 -11.54 11.03
C GLU A 69 -0.76 -12.35 10.07
N LEU A 70 0.39 -11.79 9.69
CA LEU A 70 1.40 -12.48 8.90
C LEU A 70 2.54 -12.91 9.83
N THR A 71 2.48 -14.14 10.33
CA THR A 71 3.59 -14.72 11.10
C THR A 71 4.71 -15.12 10.13
N GLN A 72 5.82 -14.39 10.13
CA GLN A 72 7.03 -14.83 9.45
C GLN A 72 7.73 -15.86 10.36
N THR A 73 7.53 -17.14 10.06
CA THR A 73 8.30 -18.25 10.66
C THR A 73 9.64 -18.42 9.98
#